data_AF-A0A1F7LL84-F1
#
_entry.id   AF-A0A1F7LL84-F1
#
_cell.length_a   1.000
_cell.length_b   1.000
_cell.length_c   1.000
_cell.angle_alpha   90.00
_cell.angle_beta   90.00
_cell.angle_gamma   90.00
#
_symmetry.space_group_name_H-M   'P 1'
#
loop_
_entity.id
_entity.type
_entity.pdbx_description
1 polymer ?
#
loop_
_entity_poly.entity_id
_entity_poly.type
_entity_poly.pdbx_seq_one_letter_code
_entity_poly.pdbx_strand_id
1 'polypeptide(L)'
;MADEEESFKVTDRRGLQREFTESPVLAPAQAPAPPSPPRDPAPSSTGHTGADQARQPAGEGDLSGLFIMFASSGLIGLGAAPDPMTGQPRLDLEQAQEAIETLLLLRTKTEGNRTEEESRLLEDILYDLQLRFVQAKRRGGRPA
;
A
#
# COMPACT_ATOMS: atom_id res chain seq x y z
N MET A 1 13.22 -56.53 -12.08
CA MET A 1 14.60 -56.08 -11.78
C MET A 1 14.50 -54.64 -11.36
N ALA A 2 15.27 -54.24 -10.33
CA ALA A 2 15.52 -52.85 -9.95
C ALA A 2 14.31 -51.89 -9.98
N ASP A 3 13.60 -51.80 -8.86
CA ASP A 3 13.08 -50.51 -8.41
C ASP A 3 14.29 -49.69 -7.89
N GLU A 4 14.44 -48.44 -8.34
CA GLU A 4 15.48 -47.52 -7.83
C GLU A 4 14.81 -46.22 -7.34
N GLU A 5 14.64 -46.12 -6.02
CA GLU A 5 14.17 -44.88 -5.37
C GLU A 5 15.35 -43.91 -5.18
N GLU A 6 15.38 -42.81 -5.94
CA GLU A 6 16.45 -41.81 -5.85
C GLU A 6 16.42 -41.03 -4.53
N SER A 7 17.28 -41.40 -3.58
CA SER A 7 17.35 -40.80 -2.24
C SER A 7 18.01 -39.40 -2.24
N PHE A 8 17.21 -38.35 -2.38
CA PHE A 8 17.70 -36.96 -2.40
C PHE A 8 18.05 -36.40 -1.01
N LYS A 9 19.33 -36.41 -0.65
CA LYS A 9 19.84 -35.99 0.67
C LYS A 9 20.06 -34.48 0.79
N VAL A 10 18.99 -33.71 1.03
CA VAL A 10 19.08 -32.29 1.41
C VAL A 10 19.81 -32.19 2.76
N THR A 11 21.02 -31.62 2.75
CA THR A 11 21.81 -31.40 3.98
C THR A 11 21.60 -29.97 4.45
N ASP A 12 20.61 -29.76 5.32
CA ASP A 12 20.36 -28.45 5.92
C ASP A 12 21.58 -27.96 6.73
N ARG A 13 21.83 -26.65 6.65
CA ARG A 13 22.92 -25.94 7.36
C ARG A 13 22.38 -24.69 8.07
N ARG A 14 21.20 -24.76 8.68
CA ARG A 14 20.66 -23.66 9.50
C ARG A 14 21.55 -23.43 10.72
N GLY A 15 22.37 -22.38 10.66
CA GLY A 15 23.38 -22.06 11.66
C GLY A 15 22.81 -21.91 13.07
N LEU A 16 23.33 -22.72 13.99
CA LEU A 16 22.88 -22.80 15.38
C LEU A 16 23.46 -21.65 16.21
N GLN A 17 22.71 -20.57 16.45
CA GLN A 17 23.11 -19.53 17.41
C GLN A 17 22.60 -19.82 18.84
N ARG A 18 23.52 -20.37 19.64
CA ARG A 18 23.73 -20.15 21.10
C ARG A 18 25.26 -20.02 21.26
N GLU A 19 25.85 -19.45 22.31
CA GLU A 19 25.42 -19.15 23.69
C GLU A 19 25.68 -17.64 23.98
N PHE A 20 24.99 -16.90 24.87
CA PHE A 20 24.68 -17.09 26.29
C PHE A 20 25.91 -16.99 27.24
N THR A 21 26.16 -15.80 27.80
CA THR A 21 26.88 -15.56 29.07
C THR A 21 26.37 -14.27 29.74
N GLU A 22 26.65 -14.12 31.04
CA GLU A 22 25.91 -13.24 31.96
C GLU A 22 26.76 -12.05 32.51
N SER A 23 26.10 -11.05 33.11
CA SER A 23 26.70 -9.96 33.91
C SER A 23 26.98 -10.43 35.37
N PRO A 24 27.48 -9.64 36.36
CA PRO A 24 27.81 -8.20 36.45
C PRO A 24 29.32 -7.95 36.78
N VAL A 25 29.88 -6.95 37.52
CA VAL A 25 29.43 -5.94 38.52
C VAL A 25 30.39 -4.72 38.63
N LEU A 26 29.96 -3.74 39.45
CA LEU A 26 30.73 -2.71 40.18
C LEU A 26 31.15 -1.40 39.47
N ALA A 27 30.70 -0.28 40.06
CA ALA A 27 31.21 1.08 39.91
C ALA A 27 31.80 1.54 41.27
N PRO A 28 32.44 2.74 41.39
CA PRO A 28 31.61 3.93 41.63
C PRO A 28 32.13 5.28 41.10
N ALA A 29 31.18 6.22 40.95
CA ALA A 29 31.28 7.66 41.17
C ALA A 29 32.48 8.48 40.63
N GLN A 30 32.20 9.31 39.62
CA GLN A 30 32.40 10.77 39.76
C GLN A 30 31.48 11.56 38.81
N ALA A 31 30.93 12.66 39.31
CA ALA A 31 30.23 13.70 38.56
C ALA A 31 30.61 15.06 39.18
N PRO A 32 30.79 16.11 38.36
CA PRO A 32 29.64 16.97 38.09
C PRO A 32 29.50 17.38 36.61
N ALA A 33 28.32 17.91 36.27
CA ALA A 33 27.99 18.59 35.01
C ALA A 33 27.93 20.13 35.26
N PRO A 34 27.74 21.02 34.24
CA PRO A 34 27.54 20.80 32.80
C PRO A 34 28.63 21.54 31.97
N PRO A 35 28.51 21.85 30.64
CA PRO A 35 27.41 22.60 30.00
C PRO A 35 26.74 21.87 28.82
N SER A 36 25.51 22.28 28.48
CA SER A 36 24.78 21.76 27.32
C SER A 36 25.24 22.38 26.00
N PRO A 37 25.45 21.61 24.91
CA PRO A 37 25.53 22.16 23.56
C PRO A 37 24.18 22.74 23.11
N PRO A 38 24.15 23.64 22.10
CA PRO A 38 22.97 24.44 21.78
C PRO A 38 21.80 23.62 21.24
N ARG A 39 20.59 24.10 21.54
CA ARG A 39 19.32 23.57 21.04
C ARG A 39 18.89 24.36 19.81
N ASP A 40 19.50 24.09 18.67
CA ASP A 40 19.11 24.73 17.42
C ASP A 40 17.67 24.37 17.02
N PRO A 41 16.94 25.30 16.37
CA PRO A 41 15.49 25.20 16.23
C PRO A 41 15.05 24.30 15.08
N ALA A 42 13.87 23.71 15.24
CA ALA A 42 13.03 23.36 14.09
C ALA A 42 12.12 24.56 13.77
N PRO A 43 12.25 25.15 12.58
CA PRO A 43 11.15 25.88 11.95
C PRO A 43 10.73 25.21 10.63
N SER A 44 9.53 24.65 10.66
CA SER A 44 8.47 24.89 9.67
C SER A 44 8.82 24.95 8.17
N SER A 45 8.41 23.90 7.45
CA SER A 45 7.64 23.98 6.19
C SER A 45 8.02 25.06 5.16
N THR A 46 8.82 24.68 4.16
CA THR A 46 8.70 25.23 2.80
C THR A 46 7.87 24.25 1.97
N GLY A 47 6.69 24.67 1.52
CA GLY A 47 5.81 23.84 0.70
C GLY A 47 5.93 24.10 -0.80
N HIS A 48 5.15 23.32 -1.55
CA HIS A 48 4.67 23.58 -2.92
C HIS A 48 5.57 23.24 -4.12
N THR A 49 5.17 22.10 -4.72
CA THR A 49 4.83 22.00 -6.16
C THR A 49 5.99 21.87 -7.15
N GLY A 50 6.23 20.63 -7.61
CA GLY A 50 7.25 20.33 -8.62
C GLY A 50 7.09 19.00 -9.35
N ALA A 51 5.85 18.52 -9.56
CA ALA A 51 5.48 17.43 -10.49
C ALA A 51 6.28 16.11 -10.51
N ASP A 52 7.10 15.82 -9.48
CA ASP A 52 7.75 14.52 -9.33
C ASP A 52 6.70 13.48 -8.91
N GLN A 53 6.01 12.92 -9.91
CA GLN A 53 5.52 11.56 -9.81
C GLN A 53 6.75 10.68 -9.67
N ALA A 54 7.20 10.50 -8.42
CA ALA A 54 8.24 9.57 -8.04
C ALA A 54 7.83 8.20 -8.57
N ARG A 55 8.36 7.87 -9.75
CA ARG A 55 8.04 6.66 -10.50
C ARG A 55 8.75 5.53 -9.77
N GLN A 56 8.14 5.10 -8.67
CA GLN A 56 8.63 4.05 -7.79
C GLN A 56 9.15 2.92 -8.68
N PRO A 57 10.39 2.43 -8.45
CA PRO A 57 10.92 1.34 -9.26
C PRO A 57 9.89 0.23 -9.19
N ALA A 58 9.34 -0.15 -10.36
CA ALA A 58 8.17 -1.01 -10.42
C ALA A 58 8.54 -2.38 -9.82
N GLY A 59 8.19 -2.54 -8.54
CA GLY A 59 8.44 -3.76 -7.80
C GLY A 59 7.63 -4.90 -8.38
N GLU A 60 8.00 -6.11 -7.98
CA GLU A 60 7.26 -7.33 -8.33
C GLU A 60 5.76 -7.08 -8.12
N GLY A 61 4.96 -7.23 -9.18
CA GLY A 61 3.67 -6.56 -9.31
C GLY A 61 2.62 -7.05 -8.30
N ASP A 62 2.43 -6.28 -7.23
CA ASP A 62 1.54 -6.65 -6.13
C ASP A 62 0.05 -6.39 -6.42
N LEU A 63 -0.82 -7.21 -5.79
CA LEU A 63 -2.28 -7.08 -5.85
C LEU A 63 -2.76 -5.72 -5.32
N SER A 64 -2.11 -5.14 -4.30
CA SER A 64 -2.43 -3.79 -3.82
C SER A 64 -2.25 -2.74 -4.92
N GLY A 65 -1.16 -2.85 -5.69
CA GLY A 65 -0.89 -1.97 -6.83
C GLY A 65 -1.95 -2.11 -7.93
N LEU A 66 -2.40 -3.33 -8.21
CA LEU A 66 -3.47 -3.60 -9.15
C LEU A 66 -4.82 -2.98 -8.69
N PHE A 67 -5.16 -3.10 -7.41
CA PHE A 67 -6.37 -2.51 -6.85
C PHE A 67 -6.33 -0.97 -6.89
N ILE A 68 -5.18 -0.37 -6.56
CA ILE A 68 -4.96 1.09 -6.63
C ILE A 68 -5.05 1.61 -8.08
N MET A 69 -4.58 0.84 -9.06
CA MET A 69 -4.71 1.18 -10.49
C MET A 69 -6.17 1.25 -10.93
N PHE A 70 -6.98 0.23 -10.61
CA PHE A 70 -8.42 0.26 -10.93
C PHE A 70 -9.18 1.30 -10.11
N ALA A 71 -8.80 1.52 -8.84
CA ALA A 71 -9.39 2.58 -8.02
C ALA A 71 -9.14 3.97 -8.61
N SER A 72 -7.94 4.20 -9.16
CA SER A 72 -7.60 5.46 -9.84
C SER A 72 -8.46 5.67 -11.08
N SER A 73 -8.71 4.62 -11.89
CA SER A 73 -9.66 4.67 -13.01
C SER A 73 -11.09 5.01 -12.56
N GLY A 74 -11.57 4.38 -11.49
CA GLY A 74 -12.87 4.68 -10.90
C GLY A 74 -12.98 6.13 -10.39
N LEU A 75 -11.93 6.67 -9.78
CA LEU A 75 -11.88 8.06 -9.32
C LEU A 75 -11.85 9.08 -10.47
N ILE A 76 -11.21 8.75 -11.60
CA ILE A 76 -11.27 9.55 -12.83
C ILE A 76 -12.70 9.59 -13.37
N GLY A 77 -13.35 8.43 -13.53
CA GLY A 77 -14.75 8.35 -13.98
C GLY A 77 -15.73 9.06 -13.04
N LEU A 78 -15.47 9.07 -11.73
CA LEU A 78 -16.26 9.83 -10.76
C LEU A 78 -16.03 11.36 -10.83
N GLY A 79 -15.11 11.85 -11.67
CA GLY A 79 -14.69 13.24 -11.73
C GLY A 79 -13.96 13.71 -10.46
N ALA A 80 -13.44 12.78 -9.67
CA ALA A 80 -12.70 13.04 -8.42
C ALA A 80 -11.19 13.20 -8.65
N ALA A 81 -10.69 12.77 -9.82
CA ALA A 81 -9.35 13.01 -10.34
C ALA A 81 -9.45 13.59 -11.77
N PRO A 82 -8.45 14.35 -12.25
CA PRO A 82 -8.40 14.77 -13.64
C PRO A 82 -8.11 13.57 -14.56
N ASP A 83 -8.77 13.53 -15.72
CA ASP A 83 -8.45 12.58 -16.78
C ASP A 83 -7.02 12.86 -17.32
N PRO A 84 -6.12 11.86 -17.37
CA PRO A 84 -4.74 12.04 -17.82
C PRO A 84 -4.60 12.40 -19.31
N MET A 85 -5.64 12.22 -20.14
CA MET A 85 -5.62 12.61 -21.56
C MET A 85 -6.07 14.05 -21.79
N THR A 86 -7.06 14.55 -21.05
CA THR A 86 -7.61 15.91 -21.23
C THR A 86 -7.15 16.91 -20.15
N GLY A 87 -6.61 16.44 -19.03
CA GLY A 87 -6.25 17.26 -17.87
C GLY A 87 -7.43 17.82 -17.08
N GLN A 88 -8.67 17.40 -17.40
CA GLN A 88 -9.90 17.94 -16.81
C GLN A 88 -10.65 16.87 -15.99
N PRO A 89 -11.33 17.24 -14.89
CA PRO A 89 -12.24 16.32 -14.21
C PRO A 89 -13.54 16.20 -15.03
N ARG A 90 -13.81 15.01 -15.58
CA ARG A 90 -15.05 14.67 -16.27
C ARG A 90 -15.82 13.64 -15.44
N LEU A 91 -17.14 13.82 -15.33
CA LEU A 91 -18.01 12.78 -14.77
C LEU A 91 -18.40 11.80 -15.86
N ASP A 92 -17.92 10.56 -15.75
CA ASP A 92 -18.23 9.43 -16.60
C ASP A 92 -18.62 8.22 -15.73
N LEU A 93 -19.94 8.02 -15.57
CA LEU A 93 -20.47 6.96 -14.70
C LEU A 93 -20.29 5.56 -15.30
N GLU A 94 -20.05 5.44 -16.60
CA GLU A 94 -19.83 4.15 -17.26
C GLU A 94 -18.43 3.63 -16.91
N GLN A 95 -17.39 4.46 -17.13
CA GLN A 95 -16.02 4.20 -16.69
C GLN A 95 -15.93 3.91 -15.17
N ALA A 96 -16.66 4.68 -14.35
CA ALA A 96 -16.70 4.46 -12.90
C ALA A 96 -17.33 3.11 -12.53
N GLN A 97 -18.35 2.66 -13.28
CA GLN A 97 -19.01 1.38 -13.05
C GLN A 97 -18.11 0.20 -13.49
N GLU A 98 -17.48 0.26 -14.67
CA GLU A 98 -16.54 -0.76 -15.15
C GLU A 98 -15.39 -1.02 -14.16
N ALA A 99 -14.83 0.04 -13.57
CA ALA A 99 -13.79 -0.06 -12.56
C ALA A 99 -14.27 -0.79 -11.28
N ILE A 100 -15.48 -0.48 -10.80
CA ILE A 100 -16.09 -1.12 -9.62
C ILE A 100 -16.42 -2.59 -9.91
N GLU A 101 -17.00 -2.89 -11.09
CA GLU A 101 -17.29 -4.27 -11.50
C GLU A 101 -16.01 -5.11 -11.65
N THR A 102 -14.93 -4.53 -12.17
CA THR A 102 -13.62 -5.18 -12.24
C THR A 102 -13.05 -5.47 -10.85
N LEU A 103 -13.17 -4.53 -9.91
CA LEU A 103 -12.74 -4.73 -8.51
C LEU A 103 -13.58 -5.80 -7.79
N LEU A 104 -14.89 -5.90 -8.06
CA LEU A 104 -15.76 -6.97 -7.55
C LEU A 104 -15.41 -8.34 -8.15
N LEU A 105 -15.06 -8.40 -9.43
CA LEU A 105 -14.54 -9.61 -10.08
C LEU A 105 -13.20 -10.02 -9.45
N LEU A 106 -12.26 -9.08 -9.28
CA LEU A 106 -10.97 -9.33 -8.63
C LEU A 106 -11.15 -9.82 -7.19
N ARG A 107 -12.04 -9.22 -6.39
CA ARG A 107 -12.37 -9.65 -5.02
C ARG A 107 -12.70 -11.15 -4.96
N THR A 108 -13.49 -11.62 -5.93
CA THR A 108 -13.93 -13.02 -6.04
C THR A 108 -12.83 -13.92 -6.62
N LYS A 109 -12.05 -13.43 -7.60
CA LYS A 109 -10.99 -14.21 -8.27
C LYS A 109 -9.69 -14.32 -7.49
N THR A 110 -9.46 -13.43 -6.52
CA THR A 110 -8.29 -13.41 -5.63
C THR A 110 -8.61 -13.90 -4.21
N GLU A 111 -9.82 -14.43 -3.97
CA GLU A 111 -10.17 -15.03 -2.69
C GLU A 111 -9.23 -16.21 -2.37
N GLY A 112 -8.82 -16.33 -1.10
CA GLY A 112 -7.78 -17.29 -0.66
C GLY A 112 -6.35 -16.99 -1.14
N ASN A 113 -6.15 -15.99 -2.01
CA ASN A 113 -4.86 -15.63 -2.60
C ASN A 113 -4.39 -14.22 -2.21
N ARG A 114 -5.15 -13.52 -1.35
CA ARG A 114 -4.82 -12.19 -0.81
C ARG A 114 -4.22 -12.29 0.59
N THR A 115 -3.31 -11.39 0.95
CA THR A 115 -2.98 -11.14 2.36
C THR A 115 -4.12 -10.44 3.10
N GLU A 116 -4.02 -10.29 4.43
CA GLU A 116 -5.00 -9.54 5.21
C GLU A 116 -4.99 -8.04 4.86
N GLU A 117 -3.82 -7.49 4.52
CA GLU A 117 -3.66 -6.06 4.18
C GLU A 117 -4.28 -5.75 2.81
N GLU A 118 -3.97 -6.55 1.78
CA GLU A 118 -4.65 -6.52 0.47
C GLU A 118 -6.16 -6.73 0.59
N SER A 119 -6.58 -7.59 1.52
CA SER A 119 -8.00 -7.87 1.74
C SER A 119 -8.74 -6.67 2.31
N ARG A 120 -8.18 -6.01 3.34
CA ARG A 120 -8.73 -4.77 3.90
C ARG A 120 -8.73 -3.65 2.84
N LEU A 121 -7.61 -3.45 2.15
CA LEU A 121 -7.45 -2.44 1.11
C LEU A 121 -8.52 -2.55 0.00
N LEU A 122 -8.80 -3.76 -0.46
CA LEU A 122 -9.80 -3.98 -1.51
C LEU A 122 -11.23 -3.67 -1.05
N GLU A 123 -11.60 -4.04 0.17
CA GLU A 123 -12.93 -3.73 0.72
C GLU A 123 -13.09 -2.22 0.99
N ASP A 124 -12.06 -1.55 1.50
CA ASP A 124 -12.03 -0.09 1.72
C ASP A 124 -12.18 0.67 0.39
N ILE A 125 -11.43 0.27 -0.64
CA ILE A 125 -11.53 0.80 -2.01
C ILE A 125 -12.94 0.60 -2.57
N LEU A 126 -13.49 -0.61 -2.46
CA LEU A 126 -14.83 -0.93 -2.97
C LEU A 126 -15.91 -0.11 -2.26
N TYR A 127 -15.82 0.05 -0.93
CA TYR A 127 -16.75 0.85 -0.14
C TYR A 127 -16.75 2.32 -0.56
N ASP A 128 -15.56 2.95 -0.64
CA ASP A 128 -15.42 4.35 -1.02
C ASP A 128 -15.93 4.63 -2.44
N LEU A 129 -15.54 3.80 -3.42
CA LEU A 129 -15.98 3.93 -4.81
C LEU A 129 -17.50 3.72 -4.96
N GLN A 130 -18.07 2.69 -4.34
CA GLN A 130 -19.52 2.45 -4.39
C GLN A 130 -20.31 3.58 -3.75
N LEU A 131 -19.85 4.09 -2.60
CA LEU A 131 -20.47 5.22 -1.91
C LEU A 131 -20.44 6.49 -2.78
N ARG A 132 -19.30 6.81 -3.40
CA ARG A 132 -19.17 7.95 -4.34
C ARG A 132 -20.02 7.75 -5.59
N PHE A 133 -20.05 6.55 -6.15
CA PHE A 133 -20.87 6.22 -7.32
C PHE A 133 -22.37 6.40 -7.05
N VAL A 134 -22.88 5.93 -5.91
CA VAL A 134 -24.29 6.14 -5.51
C VAL A 134 -24.58 7.64 -5.31
N GLN A 135 -23.67 8.42 -4.75
CA GLN A 135 -23.82 9.88 -4.63
C GLN A 135 -23.82 10.57 -5.99
N ALA A 136 -22.88 10.23 -6.88
CA ALA A 136 -22.76 10.80 -8.21
C ALA A 136 -23.98 10.46 -9.10
N LYS A 137 -24.47 9.22 -9.05
CA LYS A 137 -25.69 8.75 -9.73
C LYS A 137 -26.94 9.48 -9.23
N ARG A 138 -27.04 9.74 -7.91
CA ARG A 138 -28.11 10.58 -7.32
C ARG A 138 -28.01 12.05 -7.75
N ARG A 139 -26.81 12.58 -7.99
CA ARG A 139 -26.59 13.97 -8.46
C ARG A 139 -26.92 14.12 -9.95
N GLY A 140 -26.48 13.19 -10.79
CA GLY A 140 -26.75 13.18 -12.23
C GLY A 140 -28.20 12.85 -12.60
N GLY A 141 -28.94 12.17 -11.72
CA GLY A 141 -30.35 11.83 -11.91
C GLY A 141 -31.35 12.96 -11.63
N ARG A 142 -30.92 14.20 -11.38
CA ARG A 142 -31.81 15.36 -11.22
C ARG A 142 -31.86 16.18 -12.51
N PRO A 143 -33.01 16.22 -13.22
CA PRO A 143 -33.25 17.32 -14.16
C PRO A 143 -33.34 18.65 -13.38
N ALA A 144 -32.98 19.74 -14.06
CA ALA A 144 -33.15 21.11 -13.58
C ALA A 144 -34.47 21.70 -14.08
#